data_AF-A0A2E9TID4-F1
#
_entry.id   AF-A0A2E9TID4-F1
#
_cell.length_a   1.000
_cell.length_b   1.000
_cell.length_c   1.000
_cell.angle_alpha   90.00
_cell.angle_beta   90.00
_cell.angle_gamma   90.00
#
_symmetry.space_group_name_H-M   'P 1'
#
loop_
_entity.id
_entity.type
_entity.pdbx_description
1 polymer ?
#
loop_
_entity_poly.entity_id
_entity_poly.type
_entity_poly.pdbx_seq_one_letter_code
_entity_poly.pdbx_strand_id
1 'polypeptide(L)'
;MIIFSTICLYFGDFNFIHNLIPIIISYNILIDLVFKKLINFFISSSIYQIILSTIFRLFFSILFVFAFILYGVSNEVLFTINFLVVYLLFIIFEITILLLNLHHTK
;
A
#
# COMPACT_ATOMS: atom_id res chain seq x y z
N MET A 1 -6.68 -15.43 -6.96
CA MET A 1 -6.25 -14.07 -7.37
C MET A 1 -7.17 -13.44 -8.42
N ILE A 2 -7.64 -14.18 -9.42
CA ILE A 2 -8.54 -13.69 -10.49
C ILE A 2 -9.97 -13.37 -9.96
N ILE A 3 -10.43 -14.11 -8.95
CA ILE A 3 -11.81 -13.98 -8.41
C ILE A 3 -12.02 -12.64 -7.66
N PHE A 4 -10.97 -12.08 -7.06
CA PHE A 4 -11.06 -10.79 -6.37
C PHE A 4 -11.11 -9.62 -7.37
N SER A 5 -10.42 -9.73 -8.52
CA SER A 5 -10.43 -8.69 -9.55
C SER A 5 -11.76 -8.63 -10.32
N THR A 6 -12.45 -9.75 -10.47
CA THR A 6 -13.77 -9.79 -11.12
C THR A 6 -14.90 -9.30 -10.21
N ILE A 7 -14.83 -9.53 -8.89
CA ILE A 7 -15.82 -9.02 -7.93
C ILE A 7 -15.72 -7.50 -7.80
N CYS A 8 -14.52 -6.92 -7.86
CA CYS A 8 -14.30 -5.47 -7.77
C CYS A 8 -14.81 -4.67 -8.98
N LEU A 9 -14.89 -5.29 -10.17
CA LEU A 9 -15.36 -4.63 -11.39
C LEU A 9 -16.89 -4.67 -11.54
N TYR A 10 -17.59 -5.55 -10.81
CA TYR A 10 -19.02 -5.80 -11.01
C TYR A 10 -19.95 -5.02 -10.06
N PHE A 11 -19.45 -4.48 -8.96
CA PHE A 11 -20.27 -3.78 -7.96
C PHE A 11 -19.74 -2.38 -7.65
N GLY A 12 -20.41 -1.36 -8.18
CA GLY A 12 -20.40 -0.03 -7.58
C GLY A 12 -20.52 1.08 -8.60
N ASP A 13 -21.58 1.89 -8.53
CA ASP A 13 -21.59 3.22 -9.13
C ASP A 13 -20.36 4.01 -8.65
N PHE A 14 -19.37 4.18 -9.52
CA PHE A 14 -18.00 4.60 -9.21
C PHE A 14 -17.85 6.12 -8.93
N ASN A 15 -18.86 6.81 -8.38
CA ASN A 15 -18.72 8.24 -8.06
C ASN A 15 -17.76 8.53 -6.88
N PHE A 16 -17.52 7.53 -6.02
CA PHE A 16 -16.62 7.65 -4.86
C PHE A 16 -15.20 7.14 -5.13
N ILE A 17 -15.01 6.45 -6.25
CA ILE A 17 -13.74 5.82 -6.60
C ILE A 17 -12.98 6.76 -7.53
N HIS A 18 -11.82 7.22 -7.08
CA HIS A 18 -10.98 8.03 -7.94
C HIS A 18 -10.48 7.19 -9.12
N ASN A 19 -10.47 7.76 -10.33
CA ASN A 19 -9.98 7.08 -11.54
C ASN A 19 -8.53 6.58 -11.46
N LEU A 20 -7.79 7.01 -10.43
CA LEU A 20 -6.38 6.67 -10.20
C LEU A 20 -6.22 5.56 -9.14
N ILE A 21 -7.30 4.98 -8.63
CA ILE A 21 -7.23 3.82 -7.72
C ILE A 21 -6.32 2.70 -8.26
N PRO A 22 -6.37 2.31 -9.55
CA PRO A 22 -5.45 1.30 -10.07
C PRO A 22 -3.98 1.69 -9.92
N ILE A 23 -3.65 2.97 -10.11
CA ILE A 23 -2.30 3.50 -9.95
C ILE A 23 -1.90 3.49 -8.47
N ILE A 24 -2.77 3.93 -7.57
CA ILE A 24 -2.57 3.88 -6.12
C ILE A 24 -2.27 2.45 -5.65
N ILE A 25 -3.06 1.47 -6.10
CA ILE A 25 -2.85 0.05 -5.76
C ILE A 25 -1.50 -0.43 -6.30
N SER A 26 -1.21 -0.17 -7.58
CA SER A 26 0.05 -0.59 -8.21
C SER A 26 1.28 -0.02 -7.49
N TYR A 27 1.20 1.23 -7.05
CA TYR A 27 2.26 1.90 -6.32
C TYR A 27 2.54 1.25 -4.97
N ASN A 28 1.49 0.97 -4.18
CA ASN A 28 1.62 0.29 -2.90
C ASN A 28 2.25 -1.11 -3.05
N ILE A 29 1.86 -1.87 -4.08
CA ILE A 29 2.47 -3.17 -4.39
C ILE A 29 3.94 -3.03 -4.76
N LEU A 30 4.29 -2.05 -5.61
CA LEU A 30 5.67 -1.82 -6.05
C LEU A 30 6.57 -1.46 -4.86
N ILE A 31 6.11 -0.57 -3.99
CA ILE A 31 6.81 -0.23 -2.75
C ILE A 31 7.08 -1.48 -1.92
N ASP A 32 6.05 -2.29 -1.67
CA ASP A 32 6.19 -3.48 -0.85
C ASP A 32 7.22 -4.48 -1.43
N LEU A 33 7.19 -4.70 -2.75
CA LEU A 33 8.17 -5.54 -3.44
C LEU A 33 9.59 -4.98 -3.37
N VAL A 34 9.76 -3.66 -3.58
CA VAL A 34 11.06 -2.99 -3.51
C VAL A 34 11.64 -3.11 -2.11
N PHE A 35 10.85 -2.86 -1.07
CA PHE A 35 11.31 -2.97 0.33
C PHE A 35 11.64 -4.40 0.71
N LYS A 36 10.83 -5.38 0.32
CA LYS A 36 11.10 -6.80 0.58
C LYS A 36 12.43 -7.25 -0.05
N LYS A 37 12.74 -6.77 -1.26
CA LYS A 37 14.01 -7.05 -1.93
C LYS A 37 15.19 -6.34 -1.25
N LEU A 38 14.99 -5.09 -0.81
CA LEU A 38 15.99 -4.33 -0.06
C LEU A 38 16.33 -5.00 1.28
N ILE A 39 15.32 -5.41 2.04
CA ILE A 39 15.50 -6.10 3.33
C ILE A 39 16.30 -7.38 3.16
N ASN A 40 15.98 -8.20 2.15
CA ASN A 40 16.72 -9.44 1.86
C ASN A 40 18.20 -9.21 1.48
N PHE A 41 18.57 -7.99 1.05
CA PHE A 41 19.95 -7.64 0.72
C PHE A 41 20.77 -7.23 1.96
N PHE A 42 20.14 -6.71 3.01
CA PHE A 42 20.85 -6.28 4.23
C PHE A 42 20.94 -7.43 5.24
N ILE A 43 22.17 -7.84 5.58
CA ILE A 43 22.47 -9.08 6.32
C ILE A 43 22.32 -8.96 7.87
N SER A 44 21.97 -7.80 8.44
CA SER A 44 21.97 -7.64 9.92
C SER A 44 20.70 -7.06 10.57
N SER A 45 20.24 -7.76 11.62
CA SER A 45 19.24 -7.46 12.67
C SER A 45 17.80 -7.13 12.21
N SER A 46 16.84 -8.01 12.56
CA SER A 46 15.48 -8.02 12.00
C SER A 46 14.59 -6.84 12.40
N ILE A 47 14.80 -6.23 13.57
CA ILE A 47 13.89 -5.19 14.10
C ILE A 47 14.14 -3.83 13.46
N TYR A 48 15.41 -3.43 13.34
CA TYR A 48 15.78 -2.15 12.73
C TYR A 48 15.37 -2.08 11.25
N GLN A 49 15.41 -3.21 10.54
CA GLN A 49 14.97 -3.30 9.14
C GLN A 49 13.46 -3.10 8.99
N ILE A 50 12.65 -3.66 9.91
CA ILE A 50 11.20 -3.46 9.91
C ILE A 50 10.88 -1.98 10.18
N ILE A 51 11.52 -1.38 11.20
CA ILE A 51 11.32 0.05 11.52
C ILE A 51 11.69 0.92 10.32
N LEU A 52 12.85 0.66 9.72
CA LEU A 52 13.35 1.43 8.58
C LEU A 52 12.43 1.27 7.35
N SER A 53 11.95 0.05 7.08
CA SER A 53 10.96 -0.23 6.03
C SER A 53 9.68 0.56 6.23
N THR A 54 9.14 0.59 7.44
CA THR A 54 7.92 1.35 7.77
C THR A 54 8.11 2.86 7.60
N ILE A 55 9.26 3.41 8.06
CA ILE A 55 9.58 4.82 7.90
C ILE A 55 9.67 5.19 6.42
N PHE A 56 10.41 4.40 5.63
CA PHE A 56 10.51 4.67 4.20
C PHE A 56 9.17 4.51 3.48
N ARG A 57 8.37 3.49 3.81
CA ARG A 57 7.03 3.30 3.25
C ARG A 57 6.15 4.52 3.49
N LEU A 58 6.14 5.06 4.71
CA LEU A 58 5.45 6.31 5.04
C LEU A 58 5.99 7.49 4.23
N PHE A 59 7.32 7.66 4.19
CA PHE A 59 7.97 8.76 3.47
C PHE A 59 7.63 8.75 1.98
N PHE A 60 7.78 7.60 1.31
CA PHE A 60 7.44 7.45 -0.10
C PHE A 60 5.94 7.57 -0.35
N SER A 61 5.08 7.17 0.59
CA SER A 61 3.63 7.37 0.48
C SER A 61 3.27 8.86 0.50
N ILE A 62 3.88 9.63 1.41
CA ILE A 62 3.70 11.08 1.48
C ILE A 62 4.20 11.75 0.20
N LEU A 63 5.40 11.39 -0.27
CA LEU A 63 5.94 11.92 -1.52
C LEU A 63 5.04 11.64 -2.73
N PHE A 64 4.45 10.45 -2.79
CA PHE A 64 3.55 10.08 -3.88
C PHE A 64 2.28 10.93 -3.88
N VAL A 65 1.64 11.07 -2.72
CA VAL A 65 0.43 11.91 -2.61
C VAL A 65 0.76 13.35 -3.00
N PHE A 66 1.88 13.88 -2.49
CA PHE A 66 2.30 15.24 -2.79
C PHE A 66 2.62 15.44 -4.28
N ALA A 67 3.30 14.50 -4.92
CA ALA A 67 3.60 14.54 -6.35
C ALA A 67 2.33 14.56 -7.21
N PHE A 68 1.30 13.77 -6.85
CA PHE A 68 0.04 13.74 -7.58
C PHE A 68 -0.81 14.99 -7.38
N ILE A 69 -0.79 15.57 -6.17
CA ILE A 69 -1.41 16.88 -5.91
C ILE A 69 -0.75 17.95 -6.79
N LEU A 70 0.58 18.01 -6.83
CA LEU A 70 1.32 18.96 -7.67
C LEU A 70 1.08 18.74 -9.18
N TYR A 71 0.82 17.51 -9.60
CA TYR A 71 0.51 17.18 -11.00
C TYR A 71 -0.90 17.63 -11.41
N GLY A 72 -1.73 18.12 -10.48
CA GLY A 72 -3.06 18.63 -10.77
C GLY A 72 -4.12 17.53 -10.86
N VAL A 73 -4.15 16.63 -9.87
CA VAL A 73 -5.19 15.60 -9.78
C VAL A 73 -6.58 16.22 -9.63
N SER A 74 -7.56 15.65 -10.32
CA SER A 74 -8.97 16.03 -10.19
C SER A 74 -9.51 15.66 -8.81
N ASN A 75 -9.98 16.61 -8.01
CA ASN A 75 -10.53 16.34 -6.66
C ASN A 75 -9.49 15.69 -5.71
N GLU A 76 -8.51 16.50 -5.30
CA GLU A 76 -7.39 16.15 -4.42
C GLU A 76 -7.83 15.45 -3.12
N VAL A 77 -8.96 15.88 -2.54
CA VAL A 77 -9.50 15.30 -1.30
C VAL A 77 -9.92 13.86 -1.54
N LEU A 78 -10.69 13.59 -2.59
CA LEU A 78 -11.13 12.24 -2.93
C LEU A 78 -9.96 11.34 -3.28
N PHE A 79 -8.95 11.86 -3.97
CA PHE A 79 -7.70 11.14 -4.25
C PHE A 79 -6.96 10.76 -2.97
N THR A 80 -6.78 11.72 -2.05
CA THR A 80 -6.05 11.50 -0.80
C THR A 80 -6.76 10.50 0.11
N ILE A 81 -8.09 10.58 0.21
CA ILE A 81 -8.89 9.61 0.96
C ILE A 81 -8.77 8.22 0.35
N ASN A 82 -8.92 8.10 -0.97
CA ASN A 82 -8.76 6.81 -1.65
C ASN A 82 -7.35 6.24 -1.48
N PHE A 83 -6.32 7.08 -1.51
CA PHE A 83 -4.95 6.68 -1.21
C PHE A 83 -4.82 6.15 0.22
N LEU A 84 -5.34 6.87 1.21
CA LEU A 84 -5.30 6.50 2.62
C LEU A 84 -6.02 5.16 2.86
N VAL A 85 -7.18 4.95 2.25
CA VAL A 85 -7.95 3.70 2.38
C VAL A 85 -7.16 2.51 1.83
N VAL A 86 -6.60 2.64 0.62
CA VAL A 86 -5.78 1.57 0.03
C VAL A 86 -4.52 1.31 0.87
N TYR A 87 -3.86 2.36 1.33
CA TYR A 87 -2.68 2.27 2.19
C TYR A 87 -2.97 1.51 3.50
N LEU A 88 -4.07 1.86 4.19
CA LEU A 88 -4.49 1.19 5.42
C LEU A 88 -4.84 -0.29 5.19
N LEU A 89 -5.52 -0.60 4.08
CA LEU A 89 -5.80 -1.99 3.70
C LEU A 89 -4.52 -2.81 3.60
N PHE A 90 -3.48 -2.28 2.93
CA PHE A 90 -2.18 -2.94 2.83
C PHE A 90 -1.54 -3.20 4.19
N ILE A 91 -1.55 -2.21 5.09
CA ILE A 91 -1.01 -2.37 6.46
C ILE A 91 -1.76 -3.46 7.23
N ILE A 92 -3.10 -3.46 7.19
CA ILE A 92 -3.91 -4.45 7.91
C ILE A 92 -3.61 -5.86 7.40
N PHE A 93 -3.51 -6.03 6.07
CA PHE A 93 -3.13 -7.31 5.47
C PHE A 93 -1.74 -7.77 5.94
N GLU A 94 -0.75 -6.87 5.93
CA GLU A 94 0.61 -7.17 6.38
C GLU A 94 0.66 -7.61 7.85
N ILE A 95 0.00 -6.86 8.75
CA ILE A 95 -0.08 -7.18 10.17
C ILE A 95 -0.77 -8.53 10.38
N THR A 96 -1.84 -8.80 9.65
CA THR A 96 -2.59 -10.06 9.75
C THR A 96 -1.73 -11.26 9.35
N ILE A 97 -0.94 -11.14 8.27
CA ILE A 97 0.01 -12.19 7.84
C ILE A 97 1.09 -12.40 8.89
N LEU A 98 1.65 -11.32 9.46
CA LEU A 98 2.65 -11.40 10.53
C LEU A 98 2.10 -12.11 11.78
N LEU A 99 0.89 -11.75 12.21
CA LEU A 99 0.22 -12.38 13.35
C LEU A 99 -0.09 -13.86 13.11
N LEU A 100 -0.56 -14.21 11.91
CA LEU A 100 -0.83 -15.60 11.53
C LEU A 100 0.44 -16.46 11.58
N ASN A 101 1.56 -15.93 11.06
CA ASN A 101 2.84 -16.63 11.09
C ASN A 101 3.38 -16.82 12.51
N LEU A 102 3.17 -15.85 13.41
CA LEU A 102 3.54 -15.97 14.83
C LEU A 102 2.71 -17.03 15.56
N HIS A 103 1.43 -17.17 15.23
CA HIS A 103 0.56 -18.19 15.82
C HIS A 103 1.04 -19.62 15.49
N HIS A 104 1.58 -19.83 14.30
CA HIS A 104 2.07 -21.14 13.85
C HIS A 104 3.37 -21.61 14.53
N THR A 105 4.10 -20.71 15.20
CA THR A 105 5.35 -21.01 15.91
C THR A 105 5.18 -21.27 17.41
N LYS A 106 3.96 -21.25 17.94
CA LYS A 106 3.60 -21.68 19.30
C LYS A 106 2.85 -23.01 19.26
#